data_AF-A0A519GKH2-F1
#
_entry.id   AF-A0A519GKH2-F1
#
_cell.length_a   1.000
_cell.length_b   1.000
_cell.length_c   1.000
_cell.angle_alpha   90.00
_cell.angle_beta   90.00
_cell.angle_gamma   90.00
#
_symmetry.space_group_name_H-M   'P 1'
#
loop_
_entity.id
_entity.type
_entity.pdbx_description
1 polymer ?
#
loop_
_entity_poly.entity_id
_entity_poly.type
_entity_poly.pdbx_seq_one_letter_code
_entity_poly.pdbx_strand_id
1 'polypeptide(L)' 'ASNKYRAWFTGMAPIDKTRIIVGVMIDEPSDGVYFGGLAAAPVFSEVVQQTLRMMNVPPDLAVKPLVTTQGVDESF' A
#
# COMPACT_ATOMS: atom_id res chain seq x y z
N ALA A 1 -15.31 -27.80 14.38
CA ALA A 1 -14.70 -26.97 13.32
C ALA A 1 -14.86 -25.50 13.72
N SER A 2 -13.87 -24.88 14.36
CA SER A 2 -14.10 -23.61 15.09
C SER A 2 -12.89 -22.67 15.09
N ASN A 3 -12.15 -22.59 13.98
CA ASN A 3 -11.05 -21.60 13.85
C ASN A 3 -10.87 -21.11 12.41
N LYS A 4 -11.97 -20.93 11.66
CA LYS A 4 -11.94 -20.34 10.32
C LYS A 4 -12.16 -18.84 10.45
N TYR A 5 -11.08 -18.07 10.34
CA TYR A 5 -11.16 -16.62 10.28
C TYR A 5 -10.96 -16.15 8.86
N ARG A 6 -11.69 -15.09 8.48
CA ARG A 6 -11.60 -14.47 7.17
C ARG A 6 -11.08 -13.05 7.35
N ALA A 7 -9.87 -12.81 6.89
CA ALA A 7 -9.27 -11.49 6.86
C ALA A 7 -9.66 -10.81 5.55
N TRP A 8 -10.23 -9.61 5.60
CA TRP A 8 -10.56 -8.84 4.40
C TRP A 8 -10.24 -7.36 4.59
N PHE A 9 -9.79 -6.72 3.52
CA PHE A 9 -9.48 -5.30 3.48
C PHE A 9 -9.93 -4.74 2.14
N THR A 10 -10.63 -3.60 2.16
CA THR A 10 -11.04 -2.90 0.94
C THR A 10 -10.58 -1.46 1.02
N GLY A 11 -9.96 -0.97 -0.04
CA GLY A 11 -9.51 0.41 -0.13
C GLY A 11 -9.64 0.95 -1.55
N MET A 12 -9.51 2.27 -1.67
CA MET A 12 -9.60 3.00 -2.94
C MET A 12 -8.37 3.89 -3.11
N ALA A 13 -7.91 4.05 -4.34
CA ALA A 13 -6.73 4.85 -4.64
C ALA A 13 -6.74 5.45 -6.06
N PRO A 14 -6.08 6.60 -6.28
CA PRO A 14 -5.69 7.64 -5.30
C PRO A 14 -6.90 8.30 -4.60
N ILE A 15 -6.70 9.06 -3.51
CA ILE A 15 -7.80 9.74 -2.81
C ILE A 15 -8.23 11.02 -3.54
N ASP A 16 -7.29 11.82 -4.06
CA ASP A 16 -7.64 13.05 -4.79
C ASP A 16 -8.41 12.75 -6.10
N LYS A 17 -7.99 11.71 -6.83
CA LYS A 17 -8.66 11.24 -8.06
C LYS A 17 -8.76 9.72 -8.07
N THR A 18 -9.83 9.19 -7.51
CA THR A 18 -10.04 7.73 -7.44
C THR A 18 -10.07 7.08 -8.81
N ARG A 19 -9.19 6.09 -9.03
CA ARG A 19 -9.08 5.34 -10.28
C ARG A 19 -9.40 3.87 -10.13
N ILE A 20 -9.09 3.30 -8.96
CA ILE A 20 -9.27 1.87 -8.67
C ILE A 20 -9.82 1.67 -7.25
N ILE A 21 -10.60 0.61 -7.11
CA ILE A 21 -11.04 0.05 -5.83
C ILE A 21 -10.46 -1.35 -5.76
N VAL A 22 -9.80 -1.68 -4.65
CA VAL A 22 -9.13 -2.98 -4.47
C VAL A 22 -9.62 -3.61 -3.17
N GLY A 23 -10.16 -4.82 -3.29
CA GLY A 23 -10.52 -5.69 -2.17
C GLY A 23 -9.57 -6.87 -2.08
N VAL A 24 -8.95 -7.07 -0.92
CA VAL A 24 -8.07 -8.21 -0.63
C VAL A 24 -8.77 -9.08 0.40
N MET A 25 -8.78 -10.38 0.14
CA MET A 25 -9.36 -11.40 1.01
C MET A 25 -8.33 -12.49 1.24
N ILE A 26 -8.13 -12.85 2.50
CA ILE A 26 -7.26 -13.93 2.94
C ILE A 26 -8.13 -14.92 3.72
N ASP A 27 -8.17 -16.14 3.20
CA ASP A 27 -8.92 -17.25 3.79
C ASP A 27 -7.99 -18.03 4.72
N GLU A 28 -8.45 -18.28 5.95
CA GLU A 28 -7.73 -19.06 6.97
C GLU A 28 -6.28 -18.58 7.24
N PRO A 29 -6.06 -17.34 7.73
CA PRO A 29 -4.72 -16.89 8.09
C PRO A 29 -4.17 -17.71 9.27
N SER A 30 -3.14 -18.52 9.01
CA SER A 30 -2.62 -19.53 9.93
C SER A 30 -1.67 -19.01 11.03
N ASP A 31 -1.24 -17.75 10.95
CA ASP A 31 -0.05 -17.25 11.67
C ASP A 31 -0.37 -16.34 12.88
N GLY A 32 -1.54 -16.52 13.49
CA GLY A 32 -1.97 -15.75 14.67
C GLY A 32 -2.41 -14.31 14.40
N VAL A 33 -2.29 -13.83 13.16
CA VAL A 33 -2.77 -12.51 12.71
C VAL A 33 -4.13 -12.67 12.04
N TYR A 34 -5.18 -12.73 12.85
CA TYR A 34 -6.56 -12.91 12.37
C TYR A 34 -7.25 -11.61 11.94
N PHE A 35 -6.65 -10.45 12.24
CA PHE A 35 -7.21 -9.16 11.87
C PHE A 35 -6.96 -8.86 10.39
N GLY A 36 -8.03 -8.70 9.62
CA GLY A 36 -7.99 -8.35 8.19
C GLY A 36 -7.14 -7.13 7.87
N GLY A 37 -7.10 -6.14 8.78
CA GLY A 37 -6.26 -4.96 8.62
C GLY A 37 -4.75 -5.21 8.74
N LEU A 38 -4.29 -6.24 9.47
CA LEU A 38 -2.85 -6.53 9.60
C LEU A 38 -2.35 -7.49 8.52
N ALA A 39 -3.17 -8.49 8.16
CA ALA A 39 -2.79 -9.47 7.14
C ALA A 39 -2.98 -8.94 5.71
N ALA A 40 -4.09 -8.25 5.42
CA ALA A 40 -4.45 -7.88 4.05
C ALA A 40 -4.01 -6.45 3.64
N ALA A 41 -3.69 -5.56 4.59
CA ALA A 41 -3.21 -4.21 4.28
C ALA A 41 -1.84 -4.16 3.56
N PRO A 42 -0.80 -4.93 3.95
CA PRO A 42 0.47 -4.90 3.22
C PRO A 42 0.31 -5.38 1.78
N VAL A 43 -0.49 -6.43 1.56
CA VAL A 43 -0.84 -6.93 0.23
C VAL A 43 -1.56 -5.85 -0.60
N PHE A 44 -2.52 -5.15 0.00
CA PHE A 44 -3.21 -4.04 -0.66
C PHE A 44 -2.23 -2.93 -1.09
N SER A 45 -1.29 -2.53 -0.22
CA SER A 45 -0.33 -1.46 -0.52
C SER A 45 0.56 -1.79 -1.72
N GLU A 46 1.10 -3.02 -1.78
CA GLU A 46 1.94 -3.47 -2.90
C GLU A 46 1.16 -3.50 -4.22
N VAL A 47 -0.03 -4.11 -4.21
CA VAL A 47 -0.88 -4.23 -5.42
C VAL A 47 -1.28 -2.85 -5.93
N VAL A 48 -1.67 -1.93 -5.06
CA VAL A 48 -2.05 -0.56 -5.45
C VAL A 48 -0.86 0.19 -6.02
N GLN A 49 0.32 0.11 -5.40
CA GLN A 49 1.53 0.77 -5.91
C GLN A 49 1.91 0.27 -7.31
N GLN A 50 1.88 -1.05 -7.54
CA GLN A 50 2.18 -1.63 -8.85
C GLN A 50 1.11 -1.27 -9.88
N THR A 51 -0.17 -1.37 -9.52
CA THR A 51 -1.30 -1.08 -10.42
C THR A 51 -1.29 0.37 -10.88
N LEU A 52 -1.09 1.32 -9.97
CA LEU A 52 -1.04 2.75 -10.31
C LEU A 52 0.14 3.07 -11.21
N ARG A 53 1.31 2.44 -11.00
CA ARG A 53 2.47 2.56 -11.90
C ARG A 53 2.15 2.01 -13.29
N MET A 54 1.52 0.83 -13.38
CA MET A 54 1.13 0.24 -14.67
C MET A 54 0.09 1.08 -15.41
N MET A 55 -0.82 1.72 -14.69
CA MET A 55 -1.82 2.64 -15.25
C MET A 55 -1.26 4.04 -15.54
N ASN A 56 0.04 4.25 -15.35
CA ASN A 56 0.71 5.53 -15.54
C ASN A 56 0.07 6.68 -14.73
N VAL A 57 -0.52 6.35 -13.57
CA VAL A 57 -1.15 7.31 -12.65
C VAL A 57 -0.05 7.92 -11.79
N PRO A 58 0.13 9.26 -11.79
CA PRO A 58 1.12 9.90 -10.95
C PRO A 58 0.80 9.67 -9.46
N PRO A 59 1.82 9.48 -8.61
CA PRO A 59 1.62 9.43 -7.17
C PRO A 59 0.99 10.74 -6.67
N ASP A 60 -0.03 10.62 -5.83
CA ASP A 60 -0.72 11.77 -5.21
C ASP A 60 0.16 12.43 -4.13
N LEU A 61 0.94 11.61 -3.41
CA LEU A 61 1.90 12.11 -2.44
C LEU A 61 3.20 12.50 -3.15
N ALA A 62 3.65 13.74 -2.92
CA ALA A 62 4.99 14.17 -3.28
C ALA A 62 6.00 13.19 -2.66
N VAL A 63 6.61 12.35 -3.50
CA VAL A 63 7.68 11.44 -3.09
C VAL A 63 8.79 12.34 -2.56
N LYS A 64 8.94 12.42 -1.23
CA LYS A 64 10.06 13.14 -0.62
C LYS A 64 11.33 12.48 -1.14
N PRO A 65 12.17 13.18 -1.92
CA PRO A 65 13.42 12.62 -2.37
C PRO A 65 14.25 12.33 -1.12
N LEU A 66 14.58 11.06 -0.88
CA LEU A 66 15.45 10.65 0.23
C LEU A 66 16.91 11.07 0.00
N VAL A 67 17.22 11.59 -1.19
CA VAL A 67 18.50 12.20 -1.51
C VAL A 67 18.38 13.70 -1.29
N THR A 68 18.65 14.14 -0.06
CA THR A 68 19.11 15.51 0.15
C THR A 68 20.60 15.51 -0.22
N THR A 69 20.96 16.00 -1.39
CA THR A 69 22.35 16.41 -1.62
C THR A 69 22.55 17.60 -0.68
N GLN A 70 23.12 17.37 0.50
CA GLN A 70 23.68 18.45 1.30
C GLN A 70 24.63 19.20 0.37
N GLY A 71 24.25 20.42 -0.01
CA GLY A 71 25.15 21.32 -0.73
C GLY A 71 26.41 21.44 0.11
N VAL A 72 27.51 20.91 -0.39
CA VAL A 72 28.83 21.23 0.13
C VAL A 72 29.03 22.69 -0.23
N ASP A 73 28.90 23.58 0.76
CA ASP A 73 29.34 24.96 0.64
C ASP A 73 30.86 24.92 0.40
N GLU A 74 31.26 24.95 -0.86
CA GLU A 74 32.64 25.13 -1.26
C GLU A 74 33.08 26.55 -0.86
N SER A 75 33.71 26.63 0.31
CA SER A 75 34.35 27.86 0.80
C SER A 75 35.72 27.98 0.13
N PHE A 76 35.82 28.79 -0.93
CA PHE A 76 37.08 29.32 -1.45
C PHE A 76 37.19 30.81 -1.16
#